data_AF-S4RB89-F1
#
_entry.id   AF-S4RB89-F1
#
_cell.length_a   1.000
_cell.length_b   1.000
_cell.length_c   1.000
_cell.angle_alpha   90.00
_cell.angle_beta   90.00
_cell.angle_gamma   90.00
#
_symmetry.space_group_name_H-M   'P 1'
#
loop_
_entity.id
_entity.type
_entity.pdbx_description
1 polymer ?
#
loop_
_entity_poly.entity_id
_entity_poly.type
_entity_poly.pdbx_seq_one_letter_code
_entity_poly.pdbx_strand_id
1 'polypeptide(L)'
;AATTVIVLEQRPKNLPPKPLAEQQRHRVQYEAMLREIQKQEERACERRRRLEEERCRREEVATRTTALWSRGVLPRWQEVCKSRKVRSLWWEGIPPSVRGWVWQHSIGNQLNITPANYKEKKSISRLPSGLGASVAPGNPQLEAMTLDILSTFPDLHIFQKGGPYHDSLRNVLGAYATYRPDVGYAPMTSWLAAMLLLYMDAVEAFVVLANILNQPCMLAFALPRPNQVKRYLATFDVFFEENLPGLFAHFKKIGLLPDVYLGDW
;
A
#
# COMPACT_ATOMS: atom_id res chain seq x y z
N ALA A 1 0.78 -30.96 -10.97
CA ALA A 1 -0.36 -31.89 -10.92
C ALA A 1 0.16 -33.23 -10.39
N ALA A 2 0.18 -33.40 -9.08
CA ALA A 2 0.45 -34.71 -8.48
C ALA A 2 -0.90 -35.42 -8.38
N THR A 3 -1.32 -36.07 -9.46
CA THR A 3 -2.39 -37.05 -9.38
C THR A 3 -1.83 -38.15 -8.49
N THR A 4 -2.21 -38.17 -7.21
CA THR A 4 -1.97 -39.31 -6.33
C THR A 4 -2.89 -40.42 -6.82
N VAL A 5 -2.55 -40.99 -7.98
CA VAL A 5 -3.03 -42.31 -8.38
C VAL A 5 -2.45 -43.22 -7.33
N ILE A 6 -3.25 -43.55 -6.31
CA ILE A 6 -2.95 -44.65 -5.42
C ILE A 6 -3.04 -45.88 -6.33
N VAL A 7 -1.92 -46.21 -6.96
CA VAL A 7 -1.76 -47.45 -7.71
C VAL A 7 -2.00 -48.55 -6.69
N LEU A 8 -3.13 -49.24 -6.83
CA LEU A 8 -3.38 -50.49 -6.12
C LEU A 8 -2.35 -51.49 -6.62
N GLU A 9 -1.15 -51.49 -6.05
CA GLU A 9 -0.25 -52.61 -6.24
C GLU A 9 -0.97 -53.86 -5.75
N GLN A 10 -1.07 -54.85 -6.64
CA GLN A 10 -1.64 -56.13 -6.27
C GLN A 10 -0.78 -56.73 -5.17
N ARG A 11 -1.45 -57.26 -4.13
CA ARG A 11 -0.79 -57.90 -2.97
C ARG A 11 0.32 -58.83 -3.48
N PRO A 12 1.57 -58.68 -3.00
CA PRO A 12 2.68 -59.51 -3.42
C PRO A 12 2.31 -61.00 -3.34
N LYS A 13 2.64 -61.77 -4.38
CA LYS A 13 2.26 -63.20 -4.52
C LYS A 13 2.75 -64.09 -3.36
N ASN A 14 3.68 -63.58 -2.55
CA ASN A 14 4.39 -64.27 -1.49
C ASN A 14 3.63 -64.21 -0.14
N LEU A 15 2.53 -63.46 -0.06
CA LEU A 15 1.73 -63.30 1.15
C LEU A 15 0.47 -64.20 1.10
N PRO A 16 0.02 -64.76 2.24
CA PRO A 16 -1.20 -65.55 2.28
C PRO A 16 -2.41 -64.74 1.80
N PRO A 17 -3.43 -65.39 1.21
CA PRO A 17 -4.60 -64.72 0.64
C PRO A 17 -5.31 -63.87 1.70
N LYS A 18 -5.76 -62.69 1.28
CA LYS A 18 -6.47 -61.77 2.15
C LYS A 18 -7.78 -62.42 2.62
N PRO A 19 -8.09 -62.49 3.92
CA PRO A 19 -9.38 -62.95 4.40
C PRO A 19 -10.53 -62.17 3.73
N LEU A 20 -11.60 -62.85 3.34
CA LEU A 20 -12.76 -62.26 2.65
C LEU A 20 -13.32 -61.03 3.39
N ALA A 21 -13.42 -61.11 4.72
CA ALA A 21 -13.87 -60.01 5.56
C ALA A 21 -12.96 -58.79 5.50
N GLU A 22 -11.63 -58.98 5.45
CA GLU A 22 -10.65 -57.90 5.34
C GLU A 22 -10.69 -57.26 3.94
N GLN A 23 -10.91 -58.07 2.89
CA GLN A 23 -11.06 -57.59 1.52
C GLN A 23 -12.32 -56.73 1.35
N GLN A 24 -13.45 -57.13 1.95
CA GLN A 24 -14.69 -56.35 1.96
C GLN A 24 -14.51 -55.02 2.69
N ARG A 25 -13.88 -55.01 3.86
CA ARG A 25 -13.59 -53.78 4.62
C ARG A 25 -12.73 -52.80 3.81
N HIS A 26 -11.67 -53.29 3.15
CA HIS A 26 -10.82 -52.46 2.30
C HIS A 26 -11.57 -51.86 1.10
N ARG A 27 -12.49 -52.62 0.47
CA ARG A 27 -13.33 -52.09 -0.63
C ARG A 27 -14.21 -50.94 -0.14
N VAL A 28 -14.90 -51.13 0.99
CA VAL A 28 -15.77 -50.08 1.57
C VAL A 28 -14.97 -48.83 1.93
N GLN A 29 -13.79 -48.99 2.55
CA GLN A 29 -12.90 -47.86 2.87
C GLN A 29 -12.41 -47.12 1.61
N TYR A 30 -12.05 -47.86 0.56
CA TYR A 30 -11.62 -47.28 -0.70
C TYR A 30 -12.74 -46.50 -1.40
N GLU A 31 -13.95 -47.07 -1.47
CA GLU A 31 -15.11 -46.38 -2.01
C GLU A 31 -15.45 -45.11 -1.21
N ALA A 32 -15.34 -45.16 0.12
CA ALA A 32 -15.53 -43.99 0.98
C ALA A 32 -14.47 -42.91 0.72
N MET A 33 -13.20 -43.29 0.55
CA MET A 33 -12.11 -42.38 0.22
C MET A 33 -12.33 -41.71 -1.15
N LEU A 34 -12.71 -42.47 -2.18
CA LEU A 34 -13.01 -41.90 -3.50
C LEU A 34 -14.17 -40.91 -3.47
N ARG A 35 -15.24 -41.21 -2.71
CA ARG A 35 -16.36 -40.28 -2.53
C ARG A 35 -15.93 -39.00 -1.83
N GLU A 36 -15.06 -39.09 -0.83
CA GLU A 36 -14.56 -37.91 -0.13
C GLU A 36 -13.63 -37.07 -1.04
N ILE A 37 -12.77 -37.71 -1.84
CA ILE A 37 -11.94 -37.01 -2.84
C ILE A 37 -12.85 -36.27 -3.85
N GLN A 38 -13.84 -36.94 -4.42
CA GLN A 38 -14.79 -36.32 -5.35
C GLN A 38 -15.49 -35.11 -4.72
N LYS A 39 -15.98 -35.24 -3.49
CA LYS A 39 -16.63 -34.16 -2.75
C LYS A 39 -15.68 -32.99 -2.45
N GLN A 40 -14.41 -33.26 -2.15
CA GLN A 40 -13.39 -32.22 -1.96
C GLN A 40 -13.05 -31.50 -3.26
N GLU A 41 -12.96 -32.24 -4.37
CA GLU A 41 -12.75 -31.70 -5.71
C GLU A 41 -13.92 -30.82 -6.17
N GLU A 42 -15.16 -31.25 -5.96
CA GLU A 42 -16.37 -30.46 -6.23
C GLU A 42 -16.36 -29.15 -5.44
N ARG A 43 -16.12 -29.21 -4.12
CA ARG A 43 -16.00 -28.01 -3.27
C ARG A 43 -14.86 -27.09 -3.70
N ALA A 44 -13.73 -27.66 -4.12
CA ALA A 44 -12.60 -26.88 -4.64
C ALA A 44 -12.94 -26.24 -6.00
N CYS A 45 -13.66 -26.94 -6.87
CA CYS A 45 -14.14 -26.43 -8.15
C CYS A 45 -15.12 -25.27 -7.95
N GLU A 46 -16.11 -25.41 -7.07
CA GLU A 46 -17.04 -24.33 -6.72
C GLU A 46 -16.34 -23.11 -6.13
N ARG A 47 -15.36 -23.30 -5.23
CA ARG A 47 -14.56 -22.19 -4.69
C ARG A 47 -13.78 -21.46 -5.78
N ARG A 48 -13.14 -22.19 -6.70
CA ARG A 48 -12.43 -21.59 -7.85
C ARG A 48 -13.38 -20.78 -8.73
N ARG A 49 -14.55 -21.34 -9.07
CA ARG A 49 -15.56 -20.66 -9.88
C ARG A 49 -16.04 -19.36 -9.22
N ARG A 50 -16.34 -19.38 -7.92
CA ARG A 50 -16.75 -18.18 -7.17
C ARG A 50 -15.65 -17.09 -7.17
N LEU A 51 -14.39 -17.48 -6.95
CA LEU A 51 -13.26 -16.55 -6.98
C LEU A 51 -13.05 -15.94 -8.38
N GLU A 52 -13.21 -16.75 -9.44
CA GLU A 52 -13.13 -16.30 -10.83
C GLU A 52 -14.28 -15.35 -11.19
N GLU A 53 -15.52 -15.67 -10.80
CA GLU A 53 -16.69 -14.80 -10.97
C GLU A 53 -16.49 -13.46 -10.26
N GLU A 54 -16.00 -13.46 -9.01
CA GLU A 54 -15.71 -12.25 -8.25
C GLU A 54 -14.59 -11.43 -8.90
N ARG A 55 -13.52 -12.09 -9.36
CA ARG A 55 -12.43 -11.44 -10.09
C ARG A 55 -12.92 -10.79 -11.38
N CYS A 56 -13.69 -11.51 -12.19
CA CYS A 56 -14.27 -11.01 -13.44
C CYS A 56 -15.14 -9.76 -13.17
N ARG A 57 -16.02 -9.83 -12.16
CA ARG A 57 -16.85 -8.69 -11.75
C ARG A 57 -16.01 -7.48 -11.31
N ARG A 58 -14.92 -7.70 -10.57
CA ARG A 58 -13.99 -6.63 -10.16
C ARG A 58 -13.29 -6.01 -11.38
N GLU A 59 -12.84 -6.82 -12.33
CA GLU A 59 -12.20 -6.37 -13.57
C GLU A 59 -13.16 -5.55 -14.46
N GLU A 60 -14.42 -5.97 -14.57
CA GLU A 60 -15.46 -5.22 -15.29
C GLU A 60 -15.72 -3.85 -14.65
N VAL A 61 -15.88 -3.81 -13.32
CA VAL A 61 -16.06 -2.56 -12.57
C VAL A 61 -14.84 -1.66 -12.75
N ALA A 62 -13.62 -2.21 -12.62
CA ALA A 62 -12.39 -1.45 -12.82
C ALA A 62 -12.29 -0.87 -14.25
N THR A 63 -12.64 -1.65 -15.27
CA THR A 63 -12.64 -1.21 -16.67
C THR A 63 -13.65 -0.08 -16.90
N ARG A 64 -14.87 -0.24 -16.40
CA ARG A 64 -15.92 0.77 -16.51
C ARG A 64 -15.53 2.06 -15.80
N THR A 65 -15.07 1.97 -14.56
CA THR A 65 -14.65 3.13 -13.76
C THR A 65 -13.48 3.83 -14.42
N THR A 66 -12.48 3.10 -14.92
CA THR A 66 -11.37 3.67 -15.71
C THR A 66 -11.86 4.44 -16.92
N ALA A 67 -12.80 3.88 -17.70
CA ALA A 67 -13.37 4.58 -18.86
C ALA A 67 -14.10 5.88 -18.47
N LEU A 68 -14.86 5.87 -17.38
CA LEU A 68 -15.56 7.06 -16.87
C LEU A 68 -14.59 8.16 -16.47
N TRP A 69 -13.51 7.81 -15.77
CA TRP A 69 -12.46 8.75 -15.40
C TRP A 69 -11.77 9.32 -16.64
N SER A 70 -11.19 8.45 -17.47
CA SER A 70 -10.36 8.87 -18.61
C SER A 70 -11.12 9.63 -19.69
N ARG A 71 -12.37 9.24 -20.00
CA ARG A 71 -13.17 9.88 -21.06
C ARG A 71 -14.10 10.97 -20.56
N GLY A 72 -14.55 10.88 -19.31
CA GLY A 72 -15.60 11.74 -18.76
C GLY A 72 -15.10 12.83 -17.82
N VAL A 73 -14.16 12.48 -16.93
CA VAL A 73 -13.70 13.34 -15.83
C VAL A 73 -12.45 14.12 -16.22
N LEU A 74 -11.38 13.43 -16.62
CA LEU A 74 -10.07 14.05 -16.87
C LEU A 74 -10.12 15.17 -17.94
N PRO A 75 -10.82 15.00 -19.08
CA PRO A 75 -10.84 16.04 -20.13
C PRO A 75 -11.51 17.35 -19.72
N ARG A 76 -12.35 17.33 -18.68
CA ARG A 76 -13.10 18.49 -18.18
C ARG A 76 -12.82 18.75 -16.71
N TRP A 77 -11.63 18.36 -16.25
CA TRP A 77 -11.28 18.33 -14.83
C TRP A 77 -11.63 19.62 -14.08
N GLN A 78 -11.27 20.78 -14.62
CA GLN A 78 -11.52 22.09 -14.00
C GLN A 78 -13.02 22.35 -13.76
N GLU A 79 -13.88 21.87 -14.66
CA GLU A 79 -15.33 22.05 -14.57
C GLU A 79 -15.98 21.06 -13.60
N VAL A 80 -15.55 19.78 -13.65
CA VAL A 80 -16.30 18.68 -13.02
C VAL A 80 -15.72 18.18 -11.72
N CYS A 81 -14.46 18.50 -11.37
CA CYS A 81 -13.75 17.97 -10.20
C CYS A 81 -14.52 18.16 -8.88
N LYS A 82 -15.24 19.29 -8.74
CA LYS A 82 -16.02 19.61 -7.54
C LYS A 82 -17.48 19.14 -7.61
N SER A 83 -17.91 18.53 -8.70
CA SER A 83 -19.30 18.08 -8.87
C SER A 83 -19.64 16.92 -7.93
N ARG A 84 -20.91 16.85 -7.49
CA ARG A 84 -21.40 15.75 -6.62
C ARG A 84 -21.17 14.37 -7.25
N LYS A 85 -21.33 14.27 -8.57
CA LYS A 85 -21.11 13.04 -9.33
C LYS A 85 -19.65 12.58 -9.26
N VAL A 86 -18.70 13.49 -9.46
CA VAL A 86 -17.27 13.15 -9.36
C VAL A 86 -16.89 12.82 -7.93
N ARG A 87 -17.42 13.52 -6.91
CA ARG A 87 -17.20 13.14 -5.51
C ARG A 87 -17.67 11.72 -5.19
N SER A 88 -18.78 11.27 -5.78
CA SER A 88 -19.21 9.86 -5.66
C SER A 88 -18.20 8.90 -6.26
N LEU A 89 -17.64 9.23 -7.43
CA LEU A 89 -16.60 8.42 -8.09
C LEU A 89 -15.29 8.39 -7.29
N TRP A 90 -14.95 9.46 -6.57
CA TRP A 90 -13.82 9.44 -5.63
C TRP A 90 -14.06 8.43 -4.52
N TRP A 91 -15.29 8.36 -4.00
CA TRP A 91 -15.64 7.41 -2.94
C TRP A 91 -15.60 5.95 -3.40
N GLU A 92 -15.93 5.70 -4.67
CA GLU A 92 -15.76 4.38 -5.29
C GLU A 92 -14.27 4.02 -5.54
N GLY A 93 -13.38 5.00 -5.46
CA GLY A 93 -11.95 4.85 -5.62
C GLY A 93 -11.45 5.31 -7.00
N ILE A 94 -10.28 5.96 -6.99
CA ILE A 94 -9.60 6.42 -8.20
C ILE A 94 -8.87 5.22 -8.84
N PRO A 95 -9.11 4.90 -10.13
CA PRO A 95 -8.41 3.83 -10.83
C PRO A 95 -6.89 4.01 -10.81
N PRO A 96 -6.10 2.95 -10.56
CA PRO A 96 -4.63 3.03 -10.48
C PRO A 96 -3.97 3.79 -11.64
N SER A 97 -4.44 3.56 -12.86
CA SER A 97 -3.89 4.15 -14.10
C SER A 97 -4.05 5.67 -14.20
N VAL A 98 -4.95 6.28 -13.44
CA VAL A 98 -5.19 7.73 -13.47
C VAL A 98 -4.82 8.42 -12.16
N ARG A 99 -4.41 7.68 -11.11
CA ARG A 99 -4.07 8.24 -9.79
C ARG A 99 -3.00 9.31 -9.87
N GLY A 100 -1.90 9.03 -10.58
CA GLY A 100 -0.77 9.96 -10.68
C GLY A 100 -1.22 11.35 -11.16
N TRP A 101 -1.97 11.36 -12.27
CA TRP A 101 -2.54 12.57 -12.83
C TRP A 101 -3.53 13.26 -11.87
N VAL A 102 -4.49 12.50 -11.33
CA VAL A 102 -5.54 13.04 -10.45
C VAL A 102 -4.95 13.63 -9.17
N TRP A 103 -4.00 12.96 -8.54
CA TRP A 103 -3.33 13.45 -7.33
C TRP A 103 -2.52 14.70 -7.61
N GLN A 104 -1.72 14.72 -8.68
CA GLN A 104 -0.94 15.90 -9.07
C GLN A 104 -1.85 17.12 -9.29
N HIS A 105 -2.98 16.95 -9.97
CA HIS A 105 -3.91 18.05 -10.26
C HIS A 105 -4.76 18.46 -9.06
N SER A 106 -5.04 17.54 -8.13
CA SER A 106 -5.81 17.83 -6.91
C SER A 106 -4.96 18.53 -5.85
N ILE A 107 -3.71 18.12 -5.71
CA ILE A 107 -2.75 18.71 -4.76
C ILE A 107 -2.21 20.04 -5.30
N GLY A 108 -1.97 20.10 -6.62
CA GLY A 108 -1.44 21.27 -7.29
C GLY A 108 0.04 21.51 -6.98
N ASN A 109 0.54 22.65 -7.48
CA ASN A 109 1.93 23.06 -7.31
C ASN A 109 2.04 24.51 -6.83
N GLN A 110 1.52 24.77 -5.62
CA GLN A 110 1.52 26.10 -5.00
C GLN A 110 2.96 26.61 -4.75
N LEU A 111 3.91 25.69 -4.59
CA LEU A 111 5.33 25.99 -4.43
C LEU A 111 6.06 26.33 -5.73
N ASN A 112 5.38 26.27 -6.90
CA ASN A 112 5.95 26.52 -8.22
C ASN A 112 7.25 25.72 -8.50
N ILE A 113 7.31 24.48 -8.01
CA ILE A 113 8.47 23.61 -8.17
C ILE A 113 8.56 23.16 -9.62
N THR A 114 9.74 23.29 -10.22
CA THR A 114 10.00 22.89 -11.60
C THR A 114 10.87 21.62 -11.65
N PRO A 115 10.90 20.90 -12.78
CA PRO A 115 11.84 19.80 -12.99
C PRO A 115 13.31 20.19 -12.80
N ALA A 116 13.67 21.46 -13.06
CA ALA A 116 15.02 21.96 -12.84
C ALA A 116 15.37 21.98 -11.34
N ASN A 117 14.43 22.36 -10.48
CA ASN A 117 14.64 22.33 -9.03
C ASN A 117 14.94 20.90 -8.56
N TYR A 118 14.20 19.89 -9.04
CA TYR A 118 14.49 18.50 -8.67
C TYR A 118 15.89 18.06 -9.12
N LYS A 119 16.28 18.36 -10.37
CA LYS A 119 17.61 18.00 -10.88
C LYS A 119 18.74 18.64 -10.06
N GLU A 120 18.58 19.90 -9.71
CA GLU A 120 19.52 20.66 -8.87
C GLU A 120 19.60 20.06 -7.45
N LYS A 121 18.46 19.84 -6.77
CA LYS A 121 18.46 19.31 -5.41
C LYS A 121 18.95 17.87 -5.34
N LYS A 122 18.63 17.05 -6.35
CA LYS A 122 19.18 15.70 -6.50
C LYS A 122 20.70 15.71 -6.62
N SER A 123 21.28 16.61 -7.43
CA SER A 123 22.74 16.68 -7.60
C SER A 123 23.46 17.17 -6.34
N ILE A 124 22.85 18.08 -5.58
CA ILE A 124 23.40 18.59 -4.31
C ILE A 124 23.35 17.52 -3.21
N SER A 125 22.30 16.69 -3.17
CA SER A 125 22.12 15.69 -2.10
C SER A 125 23.28 14.70 -1.96
N ARG A 126 24.13 14.55 -3.00
CA ARG A 126 25.38 13.74 -3.04
C ARG A 126 25.28 12.42 -2.27
N LEU A 127 24.14 11.77 -2.42
CA LEU A 127 23.81 10.50 -1.82
C LEU A 127 24.77 9.44 -2.42
N PRO A 128 25.68 8.81 -1.64
CA PRO A 128 26.69 7.88 -2.18
C PRO A 128 26.03 6.78 -3.01
N SER A 129 26.27 6.78 -4.32
CA SER A 129 25.74 5.79 -5.25
C SER A 129 26.75 4.65 -5.34
N GLY A 130 26.57 3.57 -4.57
CA GLY A 130 27.52 2.46 -4.62
C GLY A 130 27.10 1.22 -3.84
N LEU A 131 27.29 0.06 -4.47
CA LEU A 131 27.05 -1.29 -3.93
C LEU A 131 27.86 -1.63 -2.66
N GLY A 132 28.84 -0.81 -2.25
CA GLY A 132 29.71 -1.06 -1.10
C GLY A 132 30.02 0.17 -0.22
N ALA A 133 29.25 1.26 -0.32
CA ALA A 133 29.44 2.38 0.59
C ALA A 133 28.87 2.01 1.97
N SER A 134 29.75 1.51 2.85
CA SER A 134 29.55 1.64 4.30
C SER A 134 29.13 3.09 4.53
N VAL A 135 27.95 3.28 5.13
CA VAL A 135 27.45 4.60 5.52
C VAL A 135 28.60 5.25 6.29
N ALA A 136 29.18 6.33 5.75
CA ALA A 136 30.17 7.06 6.50
C ALA A 136 29.49 7.47 7.81
N PRO A 137 29.92 6.96 8.98
CA PRO A 137 29.27 7.27 10.24
C PRO A 137 29.39 8.78 10.43
N GLY A 138 28.27 9.50 10.40
CA GLY A 138 28.32 10.95 10.48
C GLY A 138 27.13 11.74 9.92
N ASN A 139 26.17 11.14 9.21
CA ASN A 139 24.94 11.83 8.83
C ASN A 139 23.69 11.11 9.37
N PRO A 140 23.18 11.53 10.54
CA PRO A 140 22.00 10.94 11.17
C PRO A 140 20.75 10.92 10.27
N GLN A 141 20.57 11.94 9.41
CA GLN A 141 19.42 11.98 8.49
C GLN A 141 19.53 10.90 7.40
N LEU A 142 20.75 10.63 6.93
CA LEU A 142 20.99 9.59 5.93
C LEU A 142 20.81 8.19 6.53
N GLU A 143 21.23 7.99 7.78
CA GLU A 143 21.02 6.75 8.52
C GLU A 143 19.53 6.48 8.73
N ALA A 144 18.78 7.48 9.21
CA ALA A 144 17.32 7.40 9.35
C ALA A 144 16.64 7.06 8.02
N MET A 145 16.97 7.78 6.94
CA MET A 145 16.42 7.53 5.61
C MET A 145 16.71 6.11 5.12
N THR A 146 17.94 5.61 5.34
CA THR A 146 18.31 4.26 4.93
C THR A 146 17.50 3.22 5.70
N LEU A 147 17.35 3.40 7.01
CA LEU A 147 16.57 2.50 7.86
C LEU A 147 15.09 2.48 7.45
N ASP A 148 14.51 3.65 7.18
CA ASP A 148 13.11 3.77 6.80
C ASP A 148 12.85 3.19 5.41
N ILE A 149 13.76 3.34 4.45
CA ILE A 149 13.66 2.67 3.14
C ILE A 149 13.60 1.14 3.30
N LEU A 150 14.36 0.56 4.25
CA LEU A 150 14.30 -0.89 4.50
C LEU A 150 12.90 -1.32 4.94
N SER A 151 12.24 -0.52 5.78
CA SER A 151 10.91 -0.77 6.31
C SER A 151 9.76 -0.27 5.42
N THR A 152 10.04 0.40 4.30
CA THR A 152 9.00 0.97 3.43
C THR A 152 8.47 -0.09 2.47
N PHE A 153 7.24 -0.56 2.69
CA PHE A 153 6.58 -1.63 1.91
C PHE A 153 7.48 -2.86 1.67
N PRO A 154 7.99 -3.51 2.73
CA PRO A 154 9.02 -4.54 2.63
C PRO A 154 8.60 -5.74 1.80
N ASP A 155 7.32 -6.13 1.88
CA ASP A 155 6.77 -7.30 1.17
C ASP A 155 6.76 -7.14 -0.36
N LEU A 156 6.84 -5.91 -0.87
CA LEU A 156 6.91 -5.66 -2.30
C LEU A 156 8.33 -5.90 -2.86
N HIS A 157 9.37 -5.80 -2.02
CA HIS A 157 10.77 -5.93 -2.41
C HIS A 157 11.23 -4.99 -3.54
N ILE A 158 10.49 -3.90 -3.81
CA ILE A 158 10.77 -2.99 -4.92
C ILE A 158 11.51 -1.71 -4.52
N PHE A 159 11.44 -1.33 -3.23
CA PHE A 159 12.07 -0.11 -2.70
C PHE A 159 13.36 -0.40 -1.93
N GLN A 160 13.54 -1.62 -1.44
CA GLN A 160 14.75 -2.08 -0.77
C GLN A 160 15.92 -2.17 -1.76
N LYS A 161 17.15 -2.23 -1.25
CA LYS A 161 18.36 -2.27 -2.08
C LYS A 161 18.30 -3.43 -3.10
N GLY A 162 18.49 -3.11 -4.38
CA GLY A 162 18.35 -4.05 -5.49
C GLY A 162 16.99 -4.04 -6.17
N GLY A 163 15.98 -3.42 -5.56
CA GLY A 163 14.65 -3.23 -6.16
C GLY A 163 14.63 -2.10 -7.20
N PRO A 164 13.70 -2.15 -8.19
CA PRO A 164 13.65 -1.21 -9.31
C PRO A 164 13.37 0.24 -8.91
N TYR A 165 12.76 0.50 -7.76
CA TYR A 165 12.43 1.85 -7.29
C TYR A 165 13.38 2.37 -6.20
N HIS A 166 14.37 1.58 -5.77
CA HIS A 166 15.28 1.94 -4.69
C HIS A 166 15.96 3.30 -4.91
N ASP A 167 16.61 3.46 -6.07
CA ASP A 167 17.33 4.69 -6.38
C ASP A 167 16.38 5.86 -6.58
N SER A 168 15.22 5.64 -7.18
CA SER A 168 14.19 6.69 -7.35
C SER A 168 13.70 7.21 -6.00
N LEU A 169 13.38 6.31 -5.05
CA LEU A 169 12.94 6.68 -3.71
C LEU A 169 14.03 7.46 -2.98
N ARG A 170 15.25 6.92 -2.96
CA ARG A 170 16.39 7.57 -2.33
C ARG A 170 16.67 8.96 -2.89
N ASN A 171 16.60 9.12 -4.22
CA ASN A 171 16.80 10.41 -4.89
C ASN A 171 15.71 11.43 -4.55
N VAL A 172 14.44 11.01 -4.51
CA VAL A 172 13.32 11.90 -4.14
C VAL A 172 13.46 12.37 -2.70
N LEU A 173 13.78 11.47 -1.77
CA LEU A 173 13.96 11.80 -0.36
C LEU A 173 15.15 12.72 -0.12
N GLY A 174 16.30 12.44 -0.74
CA GLY A 174 17.48 13.30 -0.64
C GLY A 174 17.26 14.69 -1.27
N ALA A 175 16.58 14.75 -2.42
CA ALA A 175 16.22 16.01 -3.04
C ALA A 175 15.27 16.81 -2.14
N TYR A 176 14.29 16.17 -1.49
CA TYR A 176 13.38 16.83 -0.56
C TYR A 176 14.08 17.37 0.68
N ALA A 177 14.93 16.57 1.34
CA ALA A 177 15.70 17.01 2.50
C ALA A 177 16.61 18.20 2.16
N THR A 178 17.15 18.23 0.93
CA THR A 178 17.97 19.35 0.42
C THR A 178 17.12 20.57 0.04
N TYR A 179 15.88 20.36 -0.41
CA TYR A 179 14.93 21.41 -0.76
C TYR A 179 14.37 22.14 0.47
N ARG A 180 14.10 21.39 1.56
CA ARG A 180 13.57 21.90 2.83
C ARG A 180 14.49 21.54 4.00
N PRO A 181 15.67 22.18 4.13
CA PRO A 181 16.60 21.89 5.22
C PRO A 181 16.04 22.23 6.61
N ASP A 182 15.04 23.11 6.68
CA ASP A 182 14.30 23.44 7.90
C ASP A 182 13.44 22.28 8.42
N VAL A 183 12.97 21.42 7.53
CA VAL A 183 12.24 20.18 7.87
C VAL A 183 13.21 18.99 7.92
N GLY A 184 14.15 18.93 6.98
CA GLY A 184 15.05 17.80 6.80
C GLY A 184 14.30 16.54 6.37
N TYR A 185 14.83 15.39 6.79
CA TYR A 185 14.19 14.09 6.61
C TYR A 185 13.34 13.73 7.83
N ALA A 186 12.03 13.53 7.61
CA ALA A 186 11.11 13.00 8.62
C ALA A 186 10.70 11.56 8.25
N PRO A 187 10.58 10.62 9.21
CA PRO A 187 10.38 9.19 8.90
C PRO A 187 9.20 8.86 8.00
N MET A 188 8.05 9.53 8.19
CA MET A 188 6.84 9.37 7.37
C MET A 188 7.07 9.66 5.87
N THR A 189 8.11 10.43 5.53
CA THR A 189 8.33 10.85 4.13
C THR A 189 8.70 9.71 3.19
N SER A 190 9.32 8.63 3.67
CA SER A 190 9.65 7.46 2.82
C SER A 190 8.40 6.75 2.32
N TRP A 191 7.43 6.53 3.20
CA TRP A 191 6.15 5.89 2.87
C TRP A 191 5.36 6.71 1.86
N LEU A 192 5.26 8.03 2.08
CA LEU A 192 4.60 8.95 1.16
C LEU A 192 5.30 8.98 -0.20
N ALA A 193 6.62 9.14 -0.22
CA ALA A 193 7.40 9.17 -1.46
C ALA A 193 7.29 7.85 -2.24
N ALA A 194 7.36 6.71 -1.55
CA ALA A 194 7.20 5.39 -2.14
C ALA A 194 5.79 5.20 -2.74
N MET A 195 4.74 5.59 -2.01
CA MET A 195 3.36 5.55 -2.51
C MET A 195 3.20 6.38 -3.78
N LEU A 196 3.79 7.59 -3.84
CA LEU A 196 3.74 8.42 -5.04
C LEU A 196 4.46 7.76 -6.21
N LEU A 197 5.67 7.23 -5.99
CA LEU A 197 6.48 6.57 -7.03
C LEU A 197 5.84 5.33 -7.66
N LEU A 198 4.83 4.73 -7.03
CA LEU A 198 4.04 3.66 -7.65
C LEU A 198 3.13 4.16 -8.79
N TYR A 199 2.82 5.45 -8.83
CA TYR A 199 1.81 6.02 -9.73
C TYR A 199 2.28 7.19 -10.58
N MET A 200 3.48 7.73 -10.33
CA MET A 200 4.04 8.86 -11.06
C MET A 200 5.57 8.79 -11.10
N ASP A 201 6.20 9.57 -11.98
CA ASP A 201 7.66 9.57 -12.09
C ASP A 201 8.34 10.27 -10.89
N ALA A 202 9.66 10.20 -10.81
CA ALA A 202 10.40 10.78 -9.68
C ALA A 202 10.31 12.31 -9.60
N VAL A 203 10.18 13.02 -10.72
CA VAL A 203 10.05 14.48 -10.74
C VAL A 203 8.67 14.86 -10.21
N GLU A 204 7.62 14.21 -10.72
CA GLU A 204 6.24 14.40 -10.31
C GLU A 204 6.06 14.07 -8.83
N ALA A 205 6.60 12.93 -8.38
CA ALA A 205 6.57 12.50 -6.99
C ALA A 205 7.24 13.53 -6.08
N PHE A 206 8.37 14.09 -6.48
CA PHE A 206 9.04 15.15 -5.72
C PHE A 206 8.17 16.42 -5.61
N VAL A 207 7.57 16.88 -6.72
CA VAL A 207 6.69 18.06 -6.71
C VAL A 207 5.49 17.83 -5.81
N VAL A 208 4.83 16.68 -5.95
CA VAL A 208 3.64 16.34 -5.18
C VAL A 208 3.98 16.18 -3.70
N LEU A 209 5.05 15.46 -3.36
CA LEU A 209 5.54 15.29 -1.99
C LEU A 209 5.79 16.63 -1.32
N ALA A 210 6.49 17.54 -1.99
CA ALA A 210 6.81 18.85 -1.43
C ALA A 210 5.55 19.69 -1.17
N ASN A 211 4.55 19.63 -2.06
CA ASN A 211 3.29 20.36 -1.87
C ASN A 211 2.40 19.73 -0.79
N ILE A 212 2.39 18.39 -0.65
CA ILE A 212 1.71 17.69 0.47
C ILE A 212 2.34 18.12 1.78
N LEU A 213 3.66 18.00 1.89
CA LEU A 213 4.38 18.28 3.14
C LEU A 213 4.38 19.77 3.50
N ASN A 214 4.01 20.66 2.57
CA ASN A 214 3.81 22.07 2.84
C ASN A 214 2.39 22.43 3.32
N GLN A 215 1.45 21.47 3.33
CA GLN A 215 0.11 21.72 3.89
C GLN A 215 0.21 22.02 5.39
N PRO A 216 -0.64 22.93 5.94
CA PRO A 216 -0.58 23.32 7.34
C PRO A 216 -0.64 22.15 8.33
N CYS A 217 -1.46 21.14 8.02
CA CYS A 217 -1.56 19.92 8.83
C CYS A 217 -0.23 19.15 8.81
N MET A 218 0.25 18.79 7.62
CA MET A 218 1.50 18.02 7.47
C MET A 218 2.69 18.74 8.11
N LEU A 219 2.82 20.06 7.93
CA LEU A 219 3.89 20.85 8.57
C LEU A 219 3.77 20.89 10.10
N ALA A 220 2.56 20.90 10.66
CA ALA A 220 2.37 20.92 12.10
C ALA A 220 2.90 19.64 12.76
N PHE A 221 2.72 18.49 12.10
CA PHE A 221 3.20 17.20 12.58
C PHE A 221 4.66 16.89 12.18
N ALA A 222 5.14 17.39 11.04
CA ALA A 222 6.51 17.18 10.58
C ALA A 222 7.55 18.07 11.31
N LEU A 223 7.14 19.24 11.81
CA LEU A 223 8.01 20.16 12.54
C LEU A 223 7.66 20.17 14.04
N PRO A 224 8.60 20.54 14.93
CA PRO A 224 8.36 20.60 16.38
C PRO A 224 7.47 21.80 16.75
N ARG A 225 6.18 21.75 16.38
CA ARG A 225 5.19 22.82 16.58
C ARG A 225 4.07 22.35 17.51
N PRO A 226 4.36 22.15 18.82
CA PRO A 226 3.43 21.48 19.75
C PRO A 226 2.09 22.20 19.89
N ASN A 227 2.07 23.53 19.76
CA ASN A 227 0.82 24.31 19.82
C ASN A 227 -0.10 24.07 18.63
N GLN A 228 0.45 23.81 17.43
CA GLN A 228 -0.35 23.51 16.24
C GLN A 228 -0.90 22.10 16.32
N VAL A 229 -0.06 21.12 16.70
CA VAL A 229 -0.49 19.73 16.94
C VAL A 229 -1.62 19.68 17.96
N LYS A 230 -1.48 20.35 19.11
CA LYS A 230 -2.54 20.42 20.15
C LYS A 230 -3.87 20.94 19.60
N ARG A 231 -3.86 21.90 18.68
CA ARG A 231 -5.10 22.40 18.05
C ARG A 231 -5.74 21.35 17.15
N TYR A 232 -4.95 20.62 16.37
CA TYR A 232 -5.46 19.51 15.55
C TYR A 232 -6.05 18.40 16.41
N LEU A 233 -5.35 17.99 17.48
CA LEU A 233 -5.84 16.98 18.42
C LEU A 233 -7.11 17.42 19.15
N ALA A 234 -7.18 18.70 19.58
CA ALA A 234 -8.39 19.24 20.20
C ALA A 234 -9.57 19.30 19.23
N THR A 235 -9.31 19.66 17.96
CA THR A 235 -10.33 19.65 16.91
C THR A 235 -10.82 18.23 16.64
N PHE A 236 -9.92 17.24 16.62
CA PHE A 236 -10.28 15.83 16.51
C PHE A 236 -11.18 15.39 17.67
N ASP A 237 -10.84 15.76 18.91
CA ASP A 237 -11.62 15.40 20.10
C ASP A 237 -13.07 15.89 20.01
N VAL A 238 -13.30 17.11 19.50
CA VAL A 238 -14.65 17.65 19.29
C VAL A 238 -15.46 16.76 18.35
N PHE A 239 -14.90 16.40 17.19
CA PHE A 239 -15.59 15.53 16.24
C PHE A 239 -15.72 14.10 16.73
N PHE A 240 -14.75 13.61 17.51
CA PHE A 240 -14.79 12.28 18.08
C PHE A 240 -15.93 12.15 19.11
N GLU A 241 -16.09 13.14 19.99
CA GLU A 241 -17.21 13.21 20.92
C GLU A 241 -18.56 13.33 20.20
N GLU A 242 -18.65 14.17 19.17
CA GLU A 242 -19.89 14.38 18.40
C GLU A 242 -20.34 13.11 17.66
N ASN A 243 -19.40 12.41 17.00
CA ASN A 243 -19.73 11.28 16.14
C ASN A 243 -19.77 9.94 16.88
N LEU A 244 -18.97 9.77 17.95
CA LEU A 244 -18.82 8.52 18.69
C LEU A 244 -18.74 8.75 20.22
N PRO A 245 -19.79 9.33 20.85
CA PRO A 245 -19.74 9.80 22.23
C PRO A 245 -19.44 8.70 23.26
N GLY A 246 -19.98 7.49 23.05
CA GLY A 246 -19.73 6.36 23.95
C GLY A 246 -18.26 5.88 23.92
N LEU A 247 -17.65 5.87 22.73
CA LEU A 247 -16.24 5.48 22.59
C LEU A 247 -15.31 6.57 23.13
N PHE A 248 -15.64 7.83 22.86
CA PHE A 248 -14.94 8.98 23.41
C PHE A 248 -14.92 8.96 24.95
N ALA A 249 -16.08 8.76 25.58
CA ALA A 249 -16.19 8.64 27.03
C ALA A 249 -15.34 7.47 27.58
N HIS A 250 -15.30 6.35 26.87
CA HIS A 250 -14.43 5.23 27.24
C HIS A 250 -12.94 5.61 27.17
N PHE A 251 -12.50 6.26 26.09
CA PHE A 251 -11.12 6.71 25.91
C PHE A 251 -10.71 7.69 27.02
N LYS A 252 -11.57 8.66 27.37
CA LYS A 252 -11.34 9.56 28.49
C LYS A 252 -11.26 8.82 29.83
N LYS A 253 -12.10 7.80 30.06
CA LYS A 253 -12.10 7.00 31.30
C LYS A 253 -10.80 6.21 31.49
N ILE A 254 -10.24 5.65 30.41
CA ILE A 254 -8.98 4.88 30.46
C ILE A 254 -7.73 5.77 30.33
N GLY A 255 -7.90 7.09 30.13
CA GLY A 255 -6.80 8.03 29.94
C GLY A 255 -6.07 7.90 28.60
N LEU A 256 -6.72 7.33 27.57
CA LEU A 256 -6.15 7.22 26.23
C LEU A 256 -6.32 8.55 25.49
N LEU A 257 -5.21 9.27 25.33
CA LEU A 257 -5.19 10.58 24.70
C LEU A 257 -4.90 10.49 23.19
N PRO A 258 -5.42 11.42 22.37
CA PRO A 258 -5.22 11.39 20.92
C PRO A 258 -3.77 11.45 20.45
N ASP A 259 -2.88 12.10 21.21
CA ASP A 259 -1.45 12.19 20.90
C ASP A 259 -0.75 10.82 20.88
N VAL A 260 -1.30 9.81 21.57
CA VAL A 260 -0.73 8.45 21.62
C VAL A 260 -0.93 7.68 20.31
N TYR A 261 -1.96 7.99 19.53
CA TYR A 261 -2.31 7.20 18.33
C TYR A 261 -2.48 8.02 17.04
N LEU A 262 -2.76 9.33 17.13
CA LEU A 262 -2.90 10.19 15.95
C LEU A 262 -1.57 10.72 15.41
N GLY A 263 -0.47 10.61 16.15
CA GLY A 263 0.82 11.16 15.70
C GLY A 263 1.28 10.58 14.36
N ASP A 264 1.02 9.29 14.14
CA ASP A 264 1.43 8.57 12.93
C ASP A 264 0.31 8.49 11.85
N TRP A 265 -0.94 8.82 12.20
CA TRP A 265 -2.12 8.71 11.31
C TRP A 265 -2.28 9.95 10.43
#